data_AF-A0A452F0T3-F1
#
_entry.id   AF-A0A452F0T3-F1
#
_cell.length_a   1.000
_cell.length_b   1.000
_cell.length_c   1.000
_cell.angle_alpha   90.00
_cell.angle_beta   90.00
_cell.angle_gamma   90.00
#
_symmetry.space_group_name_H-M   'P 1'
#
loop_
_entity.id
_entity.type
_entity.pdbx_description
1 polymer ?
#
loop_
_entity_poly.entity_id
_entity_poly.type
_entity_poly.pdbx_seq_one_letter_code
_entity_poly.pdbx_strand_id
1 'polypeptide(L)'
;MNDFTASWDKKSGTPTLQDLFLIARPGELLAVVGPVGAGKSSLLRAVLGELPPSQGQVSVHGRIAYVSQQPWVFSGTVRSNILFGKKYEKDRYEEVIKACALGKVSKDF
;
A
#
# COMPACT_ATOMS: atom_id res chain seq x y z
N MET A 1 -6.74 7.74 12.15
CA MET A 1 -6.83 8.96 11.32
C MET A 1 -8.00 9.74 11.85
N ASN A 2 -7.77 10.97 12.30
CA ASN A 2 -8.79 11.80 12.94
C ASN A 2 -8.81 13.17 12.25
N ASP A 3 -10.00 13.60 11.83
CA ASP A 3 -10.26 14.91 11.22
C ASP A 3 -9.31 15.22 10.04
N PHE A 4 -9.07 14.22 9.19
CA PHE A 4 -8.01 14.28 8.20
C PHE A 4 -8.49 14.85 6.88
N THR A 5 -7.86 15.94 6.46
CA THR A 5 -8.08 16.59 5.16
C THR A 5 -6.74 16.79 4.46
N ALA A 6 -6.68 16.47 3.16
CA ALA A 6 -5.47 16.57 2.36
C ALA A 6 -5.75 16.77 0.86
N SER A 7 -4.82 17.43 0.17
CA SER A 7 -4.91 17.72 -1.26
C SER A 7 -3.57 17.44 -1.95
N TRP A 8 -3.62 16.79 -3.12
CA TRP A 8 -2.44 16.69 -4.00
C TRP A 8 -2.03 18.04 -4.57
N ASP A 9 -3.03 18.83 -4.98
CA ASP A 9 -2.85 20.21 -5.42
C ASP A 9 -3.57 21.14 -4.45
N LYS A 10 -2.80 21.96 -3.72
CA LYS A 10 -3.34 22.96 -2.78
C LYS A 10 -4.11 24.08 -3.48
N LYS A 11 -3.93 24.26 -4.80
CA LYS A 11 -4.68 25.23 -5.60
C LYS A 11 -6.04 24.69 -6.03
N SER A 12 -6.25 23.37 -5.97
CA SER A 12 -7.58 22.80 -6.19
C SER A 12 -8.49 23.28 -5.07
N GLY A 13 -9.60 23.94 -5.41
CA GLY A 13 -10.53 24.48 -4.42
C GLY A 13 -11.27 23.41 -3.59
N THR A 14 -11.08 22.13 -3.94
CA THR A 14 -11.68 20.98 -3.26
C THR A 14 -10.60 19.99 -2.83
N PRO A 15 -10.53 19.62 -1.55
CA PRO A 15 -9.56 18.63 -1.10
C PRO A 15 -9.77 17.24 -1.71
N THR A 16 -8.66 16.52 -1.89
CA THR A 16 -8.70 15.14 -2.40
C THR A 16 -9.32 14.19 -1.38
N LEU A 17 -9.05 14.43 -0.10
CA LEU A 17 -9.61 13.76 1.05
C LEU A 17 -10.11 14.85 2.00
N GLN A 18 -11.34 14.72 2.49
CA GLN A 18 -12.01 15.72 3.31
C GLN A 18 -12.61 15.05 4.55
N ASP A 19 -12.30 15.59 5.73
CA ASP A 19 -12.92 15.29 7.02
C ASP A 19 -13.00 13.79 7.34
N LEU A 20 -11.89 13.07 7.10
CA LEU A 20 -11.85 11.63 7.28
C LEU A 20 -11.57 11.23 8.73
N PHE A 21 -12.40 10.30 9.21
CA PHE A 21 -12.19 9.56 10.45
C PHE A 21 -12.12 8.06 10.16
N LEU A 22 -11.00 7.44 10.49
CA LEU A 22 -10.75 6.01 10.27
C LEU A 22 -9.89 5.44 11.39
N ILE A 23 -10.35 4.33 11.97
CA ILE A 23 -9.60 3.52 12.93
C ILE A 23 -9.55 2.11 12.37
N ALA A 24 -8.34 1.56 12.21
CA ALA A 24 -8.11 0.18 11.85
C ALA A 24 -7.36 -0.50 13.00
N ARG A 25 -7.90 -1.59 13.53
CA ARG A 25 -7.34 -2.29 14.70
C ARG A 25 -6.53 -3.52 14.27
N PRO A 26 -5.55 -3.97 15.08
CA PRO A 26 -4.83 -5.20 14.80
C PRO A 26 -5.76 -6.39 14.62
N GLY A 27 -5.54 -7.18 13.57
CA GLY A 27 -6.34 -8.37 13.26
C GLY A 27 -7.60 -8.11 12.42
N GLU A 28 -7.94 -6.84 12.13
CA GLU A 28 -9.07 -6.51 11.26
C GLU A 28 -8.73 -6.63 9.78
N LEU A 29 -9.69 -7.14 9.00
CA LEU A 29 -9.69 -7.06 7.55
C LEU A 29 -10.72 -6.01 7.12
N LEU A 30 -10.25 -4.86 6.63
CA LEU A 30 -11.09 -3.75 6.20
C LEU A 30 -10.99 -3.55 4.68
N ALA A 31 -12.14 -3.25 4.06
CA ALA A 31 -12.22 -2.93 2.63
C ALA A 31 -12.77 -1.51 2.45
N VAL A 32 -12.07 -0.69 1.67
CA VAL A 32 -12.52 0.65 1.26
C VAL A 32 -13.01 0.59 -0.18
N VAL A 33 -14.30 0.86 -0.39
CA VAL A 33 -14.97 0.77 -1.69
C VAL A 33 -15.54 2.12 -2.12
N GLY A 34 -15.75 2.30 -3.42
CA GLY A 34 -16.27 3.54 -3.99
C GLY A 34 -15.86 3.73 -5.46
N PRO A 35 -16.45 4.71 -6.16
CA PRO A 35 -16.20 4.92 -7.59
C PRO A 35 -14.75 5.34 -7.89
N VAL A 36 -14.35 5.24 -9.16
CA VAL A 36 -13.05 5.76 -9.63
C VAL A 36 -12.98 7.26 -9.34
N GLY A 37 -11.83 7.74 -8.86
CA GLY A 37 -11.66 9.14 -8.47
C GLY A 37 -12.10 9.49 -7.05
N ALA A 38 -12.78 8.60 -6.31
CA ALA A 38 -13.23 8.85 -4.94
C ALA A 38 -12.11 8.94 -3.87
N GLY A 39 -10.84 9.02 -4.27
CA GLY A 39 -9.72 9.18 -3.32
C GLY A 39 -9.23 7.91 -2.62
N LYS A 40 -9.71 6.70 -2.97
CA LYS A 40 -9.26 5.44 -2.31
C LYS A 40 -7.74 5.23 -2.31
N SER A 41 -7.09 5.43 -3.46
CA SER A 41 -5.62 5.31 -3.56
C SER A 41 -4.93 6.44 -2.79
N SER A 42 -5.52 7.64 -2.78
CA SER A 42 -5.04 8.78 -1.97
C SER A 42 -5.11 8.48 -0.48
N LEU A 43 -6.17 7.80 -0.01
CA LEU A 43 -6.31 7.36 1.38
C LEU A 43 -5.17 6.41 1.77
N LEU A 44 -4.87 5.41 0.93
CA LEU A 44 -3.73 4.51 1.19
C LEU A 44 -2.41 5.27 1.20
N ARG A 45 -2.20 6.23 0.29
CA ARG A 45 -1.00 7.09 0.26
C ARG A 45 -0.90 7.99 1.49
N ALA A 46 -2.02 8.47 2.04
CA ALA A 46 -2.04 9.19 3.31
C ALA A 46 -1.60 8.30 4.48
N VAL A 47 -2.01 7.01 4.48
CA VAL A 47 -1.55 6.02 5.47
C VAL A 47 -0.05 5.74 5.34
N LEU A 48 0.49 5.76 4.13
CA LEU A 48 1.93 5.63 3.86
C LEU A 48 2.73 6.92 4.19
N GLY A 49 2.06 8.03 4.49
CA GLY A 49 2.70 9.33 4.71
C GLY A 49 3.11 10.07 3.43
N GLU A 50 2.70 9.59 2.25
CA GLU A 50 3.02 10.21 0.95
C GLU A 50 2.10 11.39 0.60
N LEU A 51 0.92 11.45 1.21
CA LEU A 51 -0.03 12.56 1.05
C LEU A 51 -0.11 13.36 2.37
N PRO A 52 0.59 14.51 2.47
CA PRO A 52 0.64 15.28 3.72
C PRO A 52 -0.72 15.92 4.03
N PRO A 53 -1.15 15.93 5.32
CA PRO A 53 -2.37 16.61 5.73
C PRO A 53 -2.26 18.13 5.58
N SER A 54 -3.38 18.76 5.22
CA SER A 54 -3.63 20.17 5.53
C SER A 54 -4.31 20.35 6.89
N GLN A 55 -5.00 19.31 7.38
CA GLN A 55 -5.64 19.25 8.69
C GLN A 55 -5.65 17.82 9.22
N GLY A 56 -5.65 17.68 10.54
CA GLY A 56 -5.66 16.40 11.22
C GLY A 56 -4.35 15.63 11.09
N GLN A 57 -4.39 14.34 11.42
CA GLN A 57 -3.20 13.49 11.39
C GLN A 57 -3.51 12.02 11.11
N VAL A 58 -2.49 11.33 10.60
CA VAL A 58 -2.45 9.88 10.50
C VAL A 58 -1.40 9.34 11.46
N SER A 59 -1.79 8.35 12.25
CA SER A 59 -0.89 7.63 13.14
C SER A 59 -0.95 6.15 12.78
N VAL A 60 0.22 5.56 12.55
CA VAL A 60 0.38 4.13 12.27
C VAL A 60 1.39 3.58 13.26
N HIS A 61 1.05 2.48 13.92
CA HIS A 61 1.92 1.78 14.86
C HIS A 61 2.38 0.46 14.23
N GLY A 62 3.69 0.22 14.19
CA GLY A 62 4.27 -1.00 13.64
C GLY A 62 4.84 -0.83 12.23
N ARG A 63 4.83 -1.93 11.45
CA ARG A 63 5.39 -1.97 10.09
C ARG A 63 4.27 -2.01 9.06
N ILE A 64 4.48 -1.36 7.92
CA ILE A 64 3.58 -1.36 6.78
C ILE A 64 4.19 -2.21 5.66
N ALA A 65 3.35 -3.02 5.02
CA ALA A 65 3.62 -3.60 3.70
C ALA A 65 2.58 -3.03 2.73
N TYR A 66 3.02 -2.61 1.55
CA TYR A 66 2.15 -1.98 0.55
C TYR A 66 2.21 -2.74 -0.76
N VAL A 67 1.04 -2.97 -1.35
CA VAL A 67 0.88 -3.53 -2.68
C VAL A 67 0.14 -2.49 -3.52
N SER A 68 0.85 -1.88 -4.46
CA SER A 68 0.30 -0.89 -5.36
C SER A 68 -0.60 -1.52 -6.42
N GLN A 69 -1.50 -0.71 -6.99
CA GLN A 69 -2.33 -1.12 -8.13
C GLN A 69 -1.48 -1.57 -9.33
N GLN A 70 -0.37 -0.87 -9.57
CA GLN A 70 0.65 -1.24 -10.55
C GLN A 70 1.96 -1.52 -9.80
N PRO A 71 2.43 -2.77 -9.74
CA PRO A 71 3.66 -3.11 -9.05
C PRO A 71 4.89 -2.57 -9.81
N TRP A 72 5.93 -2.22 -9.06
CA TRP A 72 7.21 -1.87 -9.66
C TRP A 72 8.02 -3.14 -9.92
N VAL A 73 8.37 -3.39 -11.18
CA VAL A 73 9.20 -4.53 -11.59
C VAL A 73 10.48 -4.00 -12.22
N PHE A 74 11.61 -4.53 -11.76
CA PHE A 74 12.95 -4.18 -12.21
C PHE A 74 13.45 -5.22 -13.20
N SER A 75 14.31 -4.79 -14.13
CA SER A 75 15.03 -5.70 -15.01
C SER A 75 15.81 -6.72 -14.19
N GLY A 76 15.60 -8.01 -14.45
CA GLY A 76 16.20 -9.10 -13.69
C GLY A 76 15.30 -10.32 -13.64
N THR A 77 15.60 -11.23 -12.71
CA THR A 77 14.80 -12.45 -12.53
C THR A 77 13.57 -12.17 -11.67
N VAL A 78 12.57 -13.04 -11.74
CA VAL A 78 11.43 -13.01 -10.81
C VAL A 78 11.91 -13.11 -9.36
N ARG A 79 12.91 -13.97 -9.10
CA ARG A 79 13.52 -14.13 -7.78
C ARG A 79 14.13 -12.84 -7.24
N SER A 80 14.88 -12.11 -8.06
CA SER A 80 15.49 -10.84 -7.62
C SER A 80 14.44 -9.78 -7.33
N ASN A 81 13.35 -9.74 -8.11
CA ASN A 81 12.22 -8.85 -7.86
C ASN A 81 11.47 -9.19 -6.55
N ILE A 82 11.30 -10.49 -6.23
CA ILE A 82 10.70 -10.93 -4.96
C ILE A 82 11.60 -10.61 -3.76
N LEU A 83 12.91 -10.87 -3.88
CA LEU A 83 13.86 -10.63 -2.79
C LEU A 83 14.09 -9.14 -2.54
N PHE A 84 14.03 -8.33 -3.60
CA PHE A 84 14.19 -6.88 -3.54
C PHE A 84 15.43 -6.43 -2.76
N GLY A 85 16.59 -7.02 -3.10
CA GLY A 85 17.87 -6.74 -2.44
C GLY A 85 18.13 -7.49 -1.13
N LYS A 86 17.16 -8.26 -0.62
CA LYS A 86 17.36 -9.12 0.56
C LYS A 86 18.13 -10.40 0.20
N LYS A 87 18.78 -10.98 1.21
CA LYS A 87 19.46 -12.28 1.09
C LYS A 87 18.46 -13.38 0.73
N TYR A 88 18.86 -14.29 -0.14
CA TYR A 88 18.08 -15.49 -0.44
C TYR A 88 18.11 -16.45 0.76
N GLU A 89 16.93 -16.73 1.30
CA GLU A 89 16.67 -17.72 2.34
C GLU A 89 15.66 -18.71 1.78
N LYS A 90 16.10 -19.96 1.52
CA LYS A 90 15.33 -20.94 0.76
C LYS A 90 13.93 -21.17 1.35
N ASP A 91 13.84 -21.47 2.64
CA ASP A 91 12.58 -21.83 3.29
C ASP A 91 11.58 -20.66 3.26
N ARG A 92 12.06 -19.45 3.56
CA ARG A 92 11.26 -18.22 3.49
C ARG A 92 10.81 -17.91 2.07
N TYR A 93 11.68 -18.10 1.09
CA TYR A 93 11.35 -17.87 -0.31
C TYR A 93 10.27 -18.84 -0.80
N GLU A 94 10.40 -20.13 -0.48
CA GLU A 94 9.40 -21.15 -0.80
C GLU A 94 8.05 -20.87 -0.12
N GLU A 95 8.06 -20.39 1.13
CA GLU A 95 6.85 -19.94 1.83
C GLU A 95 6.16 -18.78 1.10
N VAL A 96 6.92 -17.76 0.67
CA VAL A 96 6.39 -16.62 -0.11
C VAL A 96 5.81 -17.09 -1.43
N ILE A 97 6.50 -17.97 -2.17
CA ILE A 97 5.99 -18.52 -3.44
C ILE A 97 4.66 -19.25 -3.23
N LYS A 98 4.54 -20.04 -2.16
CA LYS A 98 3.31 -20.75 -1.82
C LYS A 98 2.19 -19.79 -1.41
N ALA A 99 2.47 -18.85 -0.50
CA ALA A 99 1.49 -17.90 0.01
C ALA A 99 0.94 -16.97 -1.08
N CYS A 100 1.79 -16.59 -2.05
CA CYS A 100 1.39 -15.76 -3.19
C CYS A 100 0.92 -16.57 -4.41
N ALA A 101 0.79 -17.90 -4.29
CA ALA A 101 0.38 -18.81 -5.36
C ALA A 101 1.23 -18.71 -6.65
N LEU A 102 2.52 -18.40 -6.52
CA LEU A 102 3.44 -18.18 -7.65
C LEU A 102 4.10 -19.47 -8.20
N GLY A 103 3.75 -20.65 -7.65
CA GLY A 103 4.45 -21.91 -7.95
C GLY A 103 4.39 -22.40 -9.41
N LYS A 104 3.43 -21.93 -10.21
CA LYS A 104 3.40 -22.18 -11.67
C LYS A 104 4.33 -21.23 -12.41
N VAL A 105 4.23 -19.94 -12.12
CA VAL A 105 5.07 -18.89 -12.71
C VAL A 105 6.56 -19.16 -12.46
N SER A 106 6.94 -19.64 -11.28
CA SER A 106 8.36 -19.90 -10.97
C SER A 106 8.98 -21.09 -11.72
N LYS A 107 8.20 -21.89 -12.45
CA LYS A 107 8.72 -23.01 -13.26
C LYS A 107 8.89 -22.66 -14.73
N ASP A 108 8.23 -21.59 -15.16
CA ASP A 108 8.17 -21.16 -16.56
C ASP A 108 9.17 -20.03 -16.88
N PHE A 109 9.94 -19.58 -15.88
CA PHE A 109 11.04 -18.59 -15.96
C PHE A 109 12.29 -19.13 -15.26
#